data_AF-A0A2V7WTF6-F1
#
_entry.id   AF-A0A2V7WTF6-F1
#
_cell.length_a   1.000
_cell.length_b   1.000
_cell.length_c   1.000
_cell.angle_alpha   90.00
_cell.angle_beta   90.00
_cell.angle_gamma   90.00
#
_symmetry.space_group_name_H-M   'P 1'
#
loop_
_entity.id
_entity.type
_entity.pdbx_description
1 polymer ?
#
loop_
_entity_poly.entity_id
_entity_poly.type
_entity_poly.pdbx_seq_one_letter_code
_entity_poly.pdbx_strand_id
1 'polypeptide(L)'
;VAVIASSPFASAVIGHEQVGFFTAHDVWQKAWEKATNFSAEAVLVVRLGAYVEFDPADLLQFHRDQGKAVTRAWSDDGSLDVWVVDPEIFAQNDGLVSCLESEDPARYFVSGYVNRLESARDLRQLITDGLGARCHFRPQGTEIRPGIWLGHGAEVDRTARLVAPVYIGRASKIADQCLITRGSNVESNAKVDYGTVIEDSTVLSNTYVGIGLDLSHSIVDGDNLLHLQHGVSLKISDPVVLRPIRDNRGRSGVDGSFLASLKVRNVAMSSVPRKGQ
;
A
#
# COMPACT_ATOMS: atom_id res chain seq x y z
N VAL A 1 -5.07 0.26 12.00
CA VAL A 1 -5.98 -0.87 12.27
C VAL A 1 -7.33 -0.47 11.75
N ALA A 2 -7.92 -1.27 10.86
CA ALA A 2 -9.30 -1.11 10.42
C ALA A 2 -10.17 -2.06 11.22
N VAL A 3 -11.32 -1.57 11.69
CA VAL A 3 -12.33 -2.35 12.40
C VAL A 3 -13.60 -2.27 11.55
N ILE A 4 -14.08 -3.42 11.09
CA ILE A 4 -15.28 -3.54 10.25
C ILE A 4 -16.25 -4.47 10.97
N ALA A 5 -17.49 -3.99 11.15
CA ALA A 5 -18.56 -4.74 11.80
C ALA A 5 -19.58 -5.21 10.75
N SER A 6 -20.00 -6.48 10.84
CA SER A 6 -21.10 -7.03 10.03
C SER A 6 -22.39 -7.12 10.85
N SER A 7 -23.52 -6.68 10.28
CA SER A 7 -24.87 -6.82 10.84
C SER A 7 -25.77 -7.68 9.93
N PRO A 8 -26.87 -8.28 10.44
CA PRO A 8 -27.65 -9.30 9.72
C PRO A 8 -28.46 -8.80 8.50
N PHE A 9 -28.49 -7.49 8.25
CA PHE A 9 -28.99 -6.93 6.99
C PHE A 9 -27.80 -6.64 6.09
N ALA A 10 -27.63 -7.43 5.03
CA ALA A 10 -26.53 -7.34 4.05
C ALA A 10 -26.13 -5.91 3.71
N SER A 11 -25.15 -5.40 4.44
CA SER A 11 -24.37 -4.20 4.16
C SER A 11 -23.17 -4.27 5.09
N ALA A 12 -21.98 -4.52 4.55
CA ALA A 12 -20.77 -4.24 5.30
C ALA A 12 -20.82 -2.74 5.63
N VAL A 13 -21.10 -2.39 6.88
CA VAL A 13 -21.00 -1.01 7.33
C VAL A 13 -19.51 -0.73 7.42
N ILE A 14 -18.91 -0.42 6.27
CA ILE A 14 -17.62 0.25 6.19
C ILE A 14 -17.91 1.63 6.77
N GLY A 15 -17.64 1.81 8.06
CA GLY A 15 -17.76 3.10 8.71
C GLY A 15 -17.03 4.14 7.87
N HIS A 16 -17.79 5.08 7.31
CA HIS A 16 -17.33 6.10 6.37
C HIS A 16 -16.55 7.22 7.10
N GLU A 17 -15.70 6.87 8.07
CA GLU A 17 -14.87 7.81 8.80
C GLU A 17 -13.48 7.96 8.16
N GLN A 18 -12.97 9.18 8.18
CA GLN A 18 -11.65 9.52 7.66
C GLN A 18 -10.57 8.65 8.31
N VAL A 19 -9.61 8.18 7.51
CA VAL A 19 -8.40 7.49 7.99
C VAL A 19 -7.66 8.42 8.96
N GLY A 20 -7.75 8.11 10.26
CA GLY A 20 -7.06 8.85 11.32
C GLY A 20 -5.63 8.34 11.48
N PHE A 21 -4.65 9.25 11.54
CA PHE A 21 -3.27 8.93 11.90
C PHE A 21 -3.10 9.08 13.41
N PHE A 22 -2.62 8.03 14.08
CA PHE A 22 -2.42 8.00 15.54
C PHE A 22 -1.03 7.47 15.88
N THR A 23 -0.54 7.73 17.09
CA THR A 23 0.71 7.14 17.57
C THR A 23 0.54 5.62 17.76
N ALA A 24 1.63 4.85 17.67
CA ALA A 24 1.55 3.39 17.69
C ALA A 24 0.84 2.80 18.92
N HIS A 25 0.96 3.45 20.08
CA HIS A 25 0.30 3.03 21.32
C HIS A 25 -1.20 3.38 21.33
N ASP A 26 -1.56 4.55 20.80
CA ASP A 26 -2.96 5.02 20.77
C ASP A 26 -3.81 4.25 19.74
N VAL A 27 -3.19 3.65 18.72
CA VAL A 27 -3.92 2.94 17.63
C VAL A 27 -4.74 1.77 18.17
N TRP A 28 -4.18 0.97 19.09
CA TRP A 28 -4.88 -0.20 19.63
C TRP A 28 -5.98 0.18 20.61
N GLN A 29 -5.76 1.20 21.43
CA GLN A 29 -6.78 1.74 22.34
C GLN A 29 -7.98 2.32 21.58
N LYS A 30 -7.74 3.11 20.53
CA LYS A 30 -8.84 3.63 19.69
C LYS A 30 -9.56 2.55 18.89
N ALA A 31 -8.83 1.53 18.43
CA ALA A 31 -9.45 0.38 17.77
C ALA A 31 -10.33 -0.41 18.75
N TRP A 32 -9.88 -0.56 20.00
CA TRP A 32 -10.64 -1.17 21.08
C TRP A 32 -11.94 -0.41 21.38
N GLU A 33 -11.85 0.90 21.64
CA GLU A 33 -13.03 1.76 21.87
C GLU A 33 -14.03 1.68 20.72
N LYS A 34 -13.55 1.60 19.48
CA LYS A 34 -14.43 1.41 18.33
C LYS A 34 -15.08 0.03 18.33
N ALA A 35 -14.29 -1.03 18.50
CA ALA A 35 -14.79 -2.40 18.48
C ALA A 35 -15.85 -2.67 19.56
N THR A 36 -15.68 -2.11 20.76
CA THR A 36 -16.64 -2.27 21.87
C THR A 36 -17.93 -1.46 21.70
N ASN A 37 -17.88 -0.36 20.95
CA ASN A 37 -19.06 0.50 20.71
C ASN A 37 -19.95 0.00 19.56
N PHE A 38 -19.54 -1.00 18.78
CA PHE A 38 -20.36 -1.59 17.73
C PHE A 38 -21.22 -2.75 18.26
N SER A 39 -22.52 -2.68 18.00
CA SER A 39 -23.40 -3.86 18.08
C SER A 39 -23.27 -4.63 16.76
N ALA A 40 -22.43 -5.66 16.76
CA ALA A 40 -22.14 -6.51 15.61
C ALA A 40 -22.25 -7.98 16.01
N GLU A 41 -22.47 -8.88 15.05
CA GLU A 41 -22.36 -10.33 15.32
C GLU A 41 -20.91 -10.80 15.36
N ALA A 42 -20.05 -10.15 14.57
CA ALA A 42 -18.63 -10.41 14.49
C ALA A 42 -17.90 -9.12 14.12
N VAL A 43 -16.65 -8.99 14.58
CA VAL A 43 -15.78 -7.85 14.32
C VAL A 43 -14.55 -8.30 13.55
N LEU A 44 -14.38 -7.78 12.33
CA LEU A 44 -13.19 -7.97 11.52
C LEU A 44 -12.14 -6.91 11.92
N VAL A 45 -11.01 -7.37 12.40
CA VAL A 45 -9.86 -6.54 12.79
C VAL A 45 -8.73 -6.76 11.80
N VAL A 46 -8.27 -5.69 11.15
CA VAL A 46 -7.14 -5.75 10.21
C VAL A 46 -6.07 -4.77 10.61
N ARG A 47 -4.85 -5.25 10.87
CA ARG A 47 -3.68 -4.39 10.98
C ARG A 47 -3.01 -4.29 9.61
N LEU A 48 -2.89 -3.07 9.12
CA LEU A 48 -2.26 -2.76 7.83
C LEU A 48 -0.75 -2.95 7.94
N GLY A 49 -0.31 -4.18 7.71
CA GLY A 49 1.09 -4.58 7.68
C GLY A 49 1.47 -5.32 6.40
N ALA A 50 0.52 -6.01 5.78
CA ALA A 50 0.68 -6.81 4.56
C ALA A 50 -0.44 -6.48 3.56
N TYR A 51 -0.19 -6.72 2.28
CA TYR A 51 -1.22 -6.81 1.25
C TYR A 51 -1.68 -8.26 1.15
N VAL A 52 -2.97 -8.50 1.42
CA VAL A 52 -3.57 -9.83 1.45
C VAL A 52 -4.84 -9.79 0.65
N GLU A 53 -4.97 -10.69 -0.31
CA GLU A 53 -6.21 -10.93 -1.02
C GLU A 53 -6.97 -12.07 -0.35
N PHE A 54 -8.12 -11.76 0.22
CA PHE A 54 -9.00 -12.72 0.87
C PHE A 54 -10.45 -12.31 0.63
N ASP A 55 -11.37 -13.28 0.76
CA ASP A 55 -12.81 -13.03 0.74
C ASP A 55 -13.31 -12.86 2.18
N PRO A 56 -13.77 -11.65 2.59
CA PRO A 56 -14.28 -11.44 3.92
C PRO A 56 -15.53 -12.29 4.23
N ALA A 57 -16.35 -12.62 3.23
CA ALA A 57 -17.56 -13.42 3.44
C ALA A 57 -17.20 -14.87 3.79
N ASP A 58 -16.24 -15.45 3.05
CA ASP A 58 -15.71 -16.79 3.32
C ASP A 58 -15.04 -16.87 4.70
N LEU A 59 -14.24 -15.86 5.07
CA LEU A 59 -13.63 -15.77 6.40
C LEU A 59 -14.67 -15.67 7.53
N LEU A 60 -15.72 -14.86 7.34
CA LEU A 60 -16.82 -14.73 8.32
C LEU A 60 -17.63 -16.03 8.44
N GLN A 61 -17.86 -16.72 7.32
CA GLN A 61 -18.54 -18.01 7.32
C GLN A 61 -17.69 -19.06 8.06
N PHE A 62 -16.40 -19.16 7.74
CA PHE A 62 -15.48 -20.06 8.42
C PHE A 62 -15.45 -19.81 9.93
N HIS A 63 -15.43 -18.54 10.36
CA HIS A 63 -15.46 -18.19 11.78
C HIS A 63 -16.71 -18.74 12.49
N ARG A 64 -17.89 -18.58 11.88
CA ARG A 64 -19.16 -19.12 12.40
C ARG A 64 -19.15 -20.64 12.46
N ASP A 65 -18.62 -21.30 11.44
CA ASP A 65 -18.56 -22.77 11.36
C ASP A 65 -17.61 -23.37 12.42
N GLN A 66 -16.51 -22.67 12.75
CA GLN A 66 -15.58 -23.12 13.78
C GLN A 66 -16.11 -22.90 15.21
N GLY A 67 -17.02 -21.94 15.41
CA GLY A 67 -17.58 -21.61 16.73
C GLY A 67 -16.56 -21.15 17.76
N LYS A 68 -15.38 -20.69 17.31
CA LYS A 68 -14.31 -20.17 18.16
C LYS A 68 -14.39 -18.66 18.25
N ALA A 69 -14.18 -18.13 19.46
CA ALA A 69 -14.27 -16.71 19.76
C ALA A 69 -13.31 -15.81 18.96
N VAL A 70 -12.20 -16.38 18.47
CA VAL A 70 -11.23 -15.71 17.62
C VAL A 70 -10.86 -16.60 16.44
N THR A 71 -10.90 -16.03 15.25
CA THR A 71 -10.32 -16.60 14.03
C THR A 71 -9.20 -15.70 13.54
N ARG A 72 -8.04 -16.28 13.22
CA ARG A 72 -6.90 -15.57 12.64
C ARG A 72 -6.61 -16.10 11.25
N ALA A 73 -6.32 -15.21 10.31
CA ALA A 73 -5.88 -15.60 8.97
C ALA A 73 -4.40 -16.03 8.97
N TRP A 74 -4.06 -16.98 8.09
CA TRP A 74 -2.74 -17.56 7.91
C TRP A 74 -2.42 -17.66 6.42
N SER A 75 -1.13 -17.56 6.10
CA SER A 75 -0.56 -17.98 4.81
C SER A 75 0.43 -19.12 5.04
N ASP A 76 1.01 -19.65 3.98
CA ASP A 76 2.08 -20.66 4.07
C ASP A 76 3.27 -20.17 4.92
N ASP A 77 3.57 -18.87 4.83
CA ASP A 77 4.63 -18.19 5.60
C ASP A 77 4.21 -17.76 7.03
N GLY A 78 3.07 -18.25 7.54
CA GLY A 78 2.65 -18.06 8.93
C GLY A 78 1.47 -17.11 9.13
N SER A 79 1.26 -16.66 10.37
CA SER A 79 0.06 -15.91 10.74
C SER A 79 0.02 -14.51 10.12
N LEU A 80 -1.16 -14.07 9.70
CA LEU A 80 -1.42 -12.75 9.16
C LEU A 80 -2.09 -11.85 10.19
N ASP A 81 -2.05 -10.55 9.92
CA ASP A 81 -2.60 -9.48 10.74
C ASP A 81 -4.07 -9.18 10.39
N VAL A 82 -4.85 -10.26 10.22
CA VAL A 82 -6.28 -10.26 9.90
C VAL A 82 -6.97 -11.23 10.86
N TRP A 83 -7.97 -10.74 11.59
CA TRP A 83 -8.72 -11.50 12.58
C TRP A 83 -10.21 -11.24 12.48
N VAL A 84 -11.01 -12.25 12.79
CA VAL A 84 -12.43 -12.11 13.11
C VAL A 84 -12.63 -12.49 14.58
N VAL A 85 -13.39 -11.67 15.29
CA VAL A 85 -13.55 -11.73 16.73
C VAL A 85 -15.02 -11.63 17.10
N ASP A 86 -15.47 -12.49 18.00
CA ASP A 86 -16.78 -12.38 18.64
C ASP A 86 -16.79 -11.22 19.64
N PRO A 87 -17.74 -10.27 19.57
CA PRO A 87 -17.74 -9.11 20.45
C PRO A 87 -17.82 -9.44 21.95
N GLU A 88 -18.33 -10.62 22.30
CA GLU A 88 -18.43 -11.10 23.68
C GLU A 88 -17.08 -11.17 24.39
N ILE A 89 -15.98 -11.42 23.67
CA ILE A 89 -14.65 -11.51 24.28
C ILE A 89 -14.13 -10.16 24.74
N PHE A 90 -14.68 -9.04 24.22
CA PHE A 90 -14.25 -7.71 24.63
C PHE A 90 -14.63 -7.40 26.08
N ALA A 91 -15.72 -7.98 26.59
CA ALA A 91 -16.11 -7.82 27.99
C ALA A 91 -15.20 -8.60 28.96
N GLN A 92 -14.45 -9.58 28.47
CA GLN A 92 -13.64 -10.51 29.27
C GLN A 92 -12.15 -10.14 29.29
N ASN A 93 -11.78 -9.04 28.63
CA ASN A 93 -10.39 -8.67 28.37
C ASN A 93 -10.19 -7.17 28.60
N ASP A 94 -8.98 -6.79 28.99
CA ASP A 94 -8.62 -5.40 29.26
C ASP A 94 -8.12 -4.63 28.03
N GLY A 95 -8.04 -5.28 26.86
CA GLY A 95 -7.67 -4.61 25.61
C GLY A 95 -7.67 -5.48 24.36
N LEU A 96 -7.57 -4.82 23.20
CA LEU A 96 -7.71 -5.51 21.90
C LEU A 96 -6.60 -6.53 21.65
N VAL A 97 -5.38 -6.23 22.06
CA VAL A 97 -4.24 -7.13 21.84
C VAL A 97 -4.43 -8.45 22.60
N SER A 98 -4.87 -8.41 23.87
CA SER A 98 -5.08 -9.62 24.64
C SER A 98 -6.20 -10.49 24.07
N CYS A 99 -7.25 -9.87 23.50
CA CYS A 99 -8.26 -10.59 22.74
C CYS A 99 -7.69 -11.32 21.51
N LEU A 100 -6.84 -10.64 20.73
CA LEU A 100 -6.31 -11.16 19.48
C LEU A 100 -5.24 -12.25 19.69
N GLU A 101 -4.53 -12.21 20.82
CA GLU A 101 -3.52 -13.18 21.24
C GLU A 101 -4.13 -14.38 22.01
N SER A 102 -5.35 -14.77 21.66
CA SER A 102 -6.00 -15.99 22.16
C SER A 102 -5.07 -17.21 22.06
N GLU A 103 -5.09 -18.08 23.06
CA GLU A 103 -4.22 -19.28 23.11
C GLU A 103 -4.57 -20.30 22.01
N ASP A 104 -5.83 -20.37 21.57
CA ASP A 104 -6.29 -21.35 20.58
C ASP A 104 -7.27 -20.76 19.54
N PRO A 105 -6.81 -19.85 18.66
CA PRO A 105 -7.65 -19.27 17.63
C PRO A 105 -7.96 -20.28 16.53
N ALA A 106 -9.14 -20.17 15.91
CA ALA A 106 -9.40 -20.83 14.63
C ALA A 106 -8.43 -20.30 13.57
N ARG A 107 -7.88 -21.20 12.74
CA ARG A 107 -6.87 -20.85 11.73
C ARG A 107 -7.49 -20.92 10.34
N TYR A 108 -7.71 -19.75 9.75
CA TYR A 108 -8.20 -19.61 8.39
C TYR A 108 -7.02 -19.46 7.42
N PHE A 109 -6.88 -20.35 6.44
CA PHE A 109 -5.80 -20.27 5.45
C PHE A 109 -6.26 -19.47 4.23
N VAL A 110 -5.54 -18.39 3.93
CA VAL A 110 -5.80 -17.54 2.78
C VAL A 110 -5.25 -18.21 1.53
N SER A 111 -6.10 -18.36 0.51
CA SER A 111 -5.75 -18.94 -0.79
C SER A 111 -5.31 -17.92 -1.85
N GLY A 112 -5.50 -16.62 -1.57
CA GLY A 112 -5.16 -15.52 -2.47
C GLY A 112 -3.71 -15.07 -2.38
N TYR A 113 -3.39 -14.00 -3.13
CA TYR A 113 -2.06 -13.40 -3.13
C TYR A 113 -1.73 -12.75 -1.77
N VAL A 114 -0.53 -12.99 -1.28
CA VAL A 114 -0.01 -12.45 -0.02
C VAL A 114 1.34 -11.79 -0.25
N ASN A 115 1.49 -10.55 0.21
CA ASN A 115 2.76 -9.85 0.25
C ASN A 115 2.90 -9.14 1.59
N ARG A 116 3.92 -9.51 2.37
CA ARG A 116 4.11 -9.08 3.75
C ARG A 116 4.52 -7.61 3.91
N LEU A 117 4.95 -6.94 2.84
CA LEU A 117 5.40 -5.54 2.86
C LEU A 117 6.38 -5.24 4.00
N GLU A 118 7.29 -6.17 4.30
CA GLU A 118 8.28 -6.03 5.37
C GLU A 118 9.41 -5.08 4.94
N SER A 119 9.77 -5.14 3.67
CA SER A 119 10.89 -4.43 3.07
C SER A 119 10.50 -3.59 1.84
N ALA A 120 11.40 -2.72 1.41
CA ALA A 120 11.28 -2.00 0.13
C ALA A 120 11.21 -2.94 -1.08
N ARG A 121 11.86 -4.10 -0.99
CA ARG A 121 11.80 -5.14 -2.02
C ARG A 121 10.40 -5.71 -2.16
N ASP A 122 9.72 -5.93 -1.04
CA ASP A 122 8.35 -6.45 -1.02
C ASP A 122 7.38 -5.45 -1.64
N LEU A 123 7.56 -4.16 -1.36
CA LEU A 123 6.79 -3.13 -2.04
C LEU A 123 7.02 -3.15 -3.55
N ARG A 124 8.29 -3.22 -3.99
CA ARG A 124 8.63 -3.27 -5.41
C ARG A 124 8.01 -4.50 -6.08
N GLN A 125 8.05 -5.63 -5.39
CA GLN A 125 7.44 -6.89 -5.81
C GLN A 125 5.92 -6.72 -5.99
N LEU A 126 5.22 -6.12 -5.01
CA LEU A 126 3.78 -5.85 -5.11
C LEU A 126 3.44 -4.99 -6.35
N ILE A 127 4.24 -3.96 -6.63
CA ILE A 127 4.00 -3.08 -7.78
C ILE A 127 4.21 -3.85 -9.09
N THR A 128 5.31 -4.60 -9.21
CA THR A 128 5.55 -5.45 -10.40
C THR A 128 4.44 -6.47 -10.58
N ASP A 129 3.93 -7.04 -9.49
CA ASP A 129 2.89 -8.07 -9.52
C ASP A 129 1.55 -7.49 -9.94
N GLY A 130 1.20 -6.29 -9.48
CA GLY A 130 0.01 -5.60 -9.95
C GLY A 130 0.11 -5.20 -11.42
N LEU A 131 1.27 -4.68 -11.84
CA LEU A 131 1.53 -4.33 -13.24
C LEU A 131 1.51 -5.54 -14.18
N GLY A 132 1.99 -6.69 -13.70
CA GLY A 132 1.97 -7.97 -14.41
C GLY A 132 0.65 -8.74 -14.26
N ALA A 133 -0.36 -8.16 -13.62
CA ALA A 133 -1.67 -8.78 -13.36
C ALA A 133 -1.60 -10.12 -12.58
N ARG A 134 -0.57 -10.31 -11.75
CA ARG A 134 -0.41 -11.48 -10.86
C ARG A 134 -1.23 -11.40 -9.57
N CYS A 135 -1.65 -10.20 -9.21
CA CYS A 135 -2.53 -9.91 -8.08
C CYS A 135 -3.68 -9.01 -8.56
N HIS A 136 -4.70 -8.78 -7.74
CA HIS A 136 -5.82 -7.87 -8.00
C HIS A 136 -5.47 -6.39 -7.80
N PHE A 137 -4.27 -6.08 -7.30
CA PHE A 137 -3.78 -4.70 -7.25
C PHE A 137 -3.69 -4.12 -8.67
N ARG A 138 -4.33 -2.96 -8.89
CA ARG A 138 -4.34 -2.27 -10.19
C ARG A 138 -3.85 -0.83 -10.04
N PRO A 139 -3.01 -0.34 -10.96
CA PRO A 139 -2.59 1.05 -10.96
C PRO A 139 -3.78 2.02 -11.04
N GLN A 140 -3.67 3.16 -10.35
CA GLN A 140 -4.69 4.22 -10.43
C GLN A 140 -4.47 5.06 -11.69
N GLY A 141 -5.06 4.64 -12.80
CA GLY A 141 -4.92 5.35 -14.07
C GLY A 141 -5.74 4.75 -15.20
N THR A 142 -5.60 5.33 -16.38
CA THR A 142 -6.15 4.79 -17.61
C THR A 142 -5.05 4.01 -18.34
N GLU A 143 -5.36 2.78 -18.72
CA GLU A 143 -4.48 1.98 -19.56
C GLU A 143 -4.59 2.47 -21.01
N ILE A 144 -3.53 3.09 -21.53
CA ILE A 144 -3.51 3.61 -22.90
C ILE A 144 -3.08 2.55 -23.91
N ARG A 145 -2.29 1.58 -23.46
CA ARG A 145 -1.80 0.42 -24.22
C ARG A 145 -1.66 -0.74 -23.23
N PRO A 146 -1.73 -2.00 -23.67
CA PRO A 146 -1.55 -3.15 -22.79
C PRO A 146 -0.28 -3.03 -21.93
N GLY A 147 -0.46 -2.98 -20.61
CA GLY A 147 0.60 -2.82 -19.62
C GLY A 147 1.14 -1.39 -19.43
N ILE A 148 0.65 -0.38 -20.16
CA ILE A 148 1.07 1.03 -20.03
C ILE A 148 -0.07 1.84 -19.43
N TRP A 149 0.15 2.28 -18.19
CA TRP A 149 -0.84 2.98 -17.38
C TRP A 149 -0.46 4.45 -17.20
N LEU A 150 -1.39 5.35 -17.48
CA LEU A 150 -1.21 6.79 -17.26
C LEU A 150 -2.22 7.33 -16.24
N GLY A 151 -1.70 8.00 -15.23
CA GLY A 151 -2.45 8.78 -14.27
C GLY A 151 -3.00 10.06 -14.88
N HIS A 152 -4.05 10.60 -14.27
CA HIS A 152 -4.72 11.79 -14.77
C HIS A 152 -3.77 13.00 -14.87
N GLY A 153 -3.75 13.67 -16.03
CA GLY A 153 -2.89 14.84 -16.26
C GLY A 153 -1.40 14.53 -16.36
N ALA A 154 -1.01 13.26 -16.52
CA ALA A 154 0.37 12.92 -16.87
C ALA A 154 0.73 13.46 -18.26
N GLU A 155 1.87 14.12 -18.36
CA GLU A 155 2.42 14.64 -19.61
C GLU A 155 3.64 13.80 -19.99
N VAL A 156 3.57 13.16 -21.17
CA VAL A 156 4.67 12.35 -21.70
C VAL A 156 5.05 12.90 -23.06
N ASP A 157 6.34 13.21 -23.25
CA ASP A 157 6.84 13.67 -24.54
C ASP A 157 6.70 12.58 -25.62
N ARG A 158 6.51 12.99 -26.88
CA ARG A 158 6.33 12.07 -28.02
C ARG A 158 7.56 11.21 -28.32
N THR A 159 8.74 11.68 -27.95
CA THR A 159 10.01 10.97 -28.17
C THR A 159 10.35 10.01 -27.03
N ALA A 160 9.65 10.11 -25.89
CA ALA A 160 9.85 9.21 -24.77
C ALA A 160 9.40 7.77 -25.13
N ARG A 161 10.22 6.80 -24.75
CA ARG A 161 9.99 5.38 -25.02
C ARG A 161 9.49 4.70 -23.75
N LEU A 162 8.20 4.38 -23.75
CA LEU A 162 7.55 3.60 -22.69
C LEU A 162 7.44 2.13 -23.16
N VAL A 163 8.06 1.22 -22.42
CA VAL A 163 8.04 -0.22 -22.71
C VAL A 163 7.29 -0.93 -21.59
N ALA A 164 6.16 -1.55 -21.95
CA ALA A 164 5.30 -2.24 -20.99
C ALA A 164 6.05 -3.34 -20.19
N PRO A 165 5.65 -3.60 -18.93
CA PRO A 165 4.64 -2.85 -18.18
C PRO A 165 5.23 -1.60 -17.50
N VAL A 166 4.52 -0.48 -17.52
CA VAL A 166 4.91 0.77 -16.85
C VAL A 166 3.70 1.52 -16.31
N TYR A 167 3.91 2.28 -15.23
CA TYR A 167 2.94 3.22 -14.70
C TYR A 167 3.52 4.61 -14.56
N ILE A 168 2.81 5.62 -15.05
CA ILE A 168 3.14 7.03 -14.89
C ILE A 168 2.04 7.69 -14.08
N GLY A 169 2.37 8.27 -12.95
CA GLY A 169 1.45 8.79 -11.96
C GLY A 169 0.83 10.12 -12.36
N ARG A 170 -0.19 10.52 -11.61
CA ARG A 170 -0.95 11.76 -11.83
C ARG A 170 -0.03 12.99 -11.90
N ALA A 171 -0.28 13.89 -12.86
CA ALA A 171 0.45 15.16 -13.01
C ALA A 171 1.98 15.02 -13.07
N SER A 172 2.47 13.84 -13.46
CA SER A 172 3.89 13.61 -13.69
C SER A 172 4.29 14.12 -15.07
N LYS A 173 5.54 14.56 -15.21
CA LYS A 173 6.09 15.03 -16.48
C LYS A 173 7.28 14.19 -16.88
N ILE A 174 7.21 13.57 -18.05
CA ILE A 174 8.30 12.79 -18.64
C ILE A 174 8.83 13.57 -19.84
N ALA A 175 10.09 14.00 -19.76
CA ALA A 175 10.77 14.71 -20.81
C ALA A 175 11.11 13.83 -22.02
N ASP A 176 11.70 14.46 -23.03
CA ASP A 176 12.12 13.86 -24.29
C ASP A 176 13.26 12.85 -24.12
N GLN A 177 13.32 11.89 -25.05
CA GLN A 177 14.32 10.79 -25.08
C GLN A 177 14.43 9.93 -23.81
N CYS A 178 13.47 10.02 -22.88
CA CYS A 178 13.44 9.16 -21.71
C CYS A 178 13.07 7.72 -22.07
N LEU A 179 13.67 6.73 -21.41
CA LEU A 179 13.33 5.31 -21.55
C LEU A 179 12.82 4.78 -20.22
N ILE A 180 11.57 4.35 -20.16
CA ILE A 180 10.97 3.75 -18.96
C ILE A 180 10.54 2.33 -19.31
N THR A 181 11.05 1.35 -18.56
CA THR A 181 10.94 -0.07 -18.93
C THR A 181 10.95 -1.01 -17.72
N ARG A 182 10.61 -2.29 -17.95
CA ARG A 182 10.73 -3.41 -17.00
C ARG A 182 9.96 -3.24 -15.69
N GLY A 183 8.69 -2.86 -15.77
CA GLY A 183 7.85 -2.73 -14.58
C GLY A 183 8.14 -1.48 -13.77
N SER A 184 8.86 -0.50 -14.32
CA SER A 184 9.12 0.77 -13.65
C SER A 184 7.84 1.55 -13.41
N ASN A 185 7.81 2.27 -12.29
CA ASN A 185 6.70 3.13 -11.91
C ASN A 185 7.23 4.53 -11.55
N VAL A 186 6.50 5.53 -12.02
CA VAL A 186 6.72 6.93 -11.70
C VAL A 186 5.48 7.42 -10.97
N GLU A 187 5.63 7.88 -9.74
CA GLU A 187 4.52 8.28 -8.89
C GLU A 187 4.08 9.72 -9.12
N SER A 188 2.95 10.10 -8.52
CA SER A 188 2.30 11.39 -8.74
C SER A 188 3.22 12.62 -8.55
N ASN A 189 3.07 13.63 -9.40
CA ASN A 189 3.86 14.86 -9.42
C ASN A 189 5.38 14.66 -9.61
N ALA A 190 5.83 13.49 -10.06
CA ALA A 190 7.24 13.30 -10.36
C ALA A 190 7.61 13.94 -11.71
N LYS A 191 8.86 14.37 -11.82
CA LYS A 191 9.41 14.95 -13.06
C LYS A 191 10.67 14.20 -13.43
N VAL A 192 10.73 13.71 -14.66
CA VAL A 192 11.89 13.02 -15.22
C VAL A 192 12.39 13.84 -16.39
N ASP A 193 13.62 14.34 -16.27
CA ASP A 193 14.26 15.17 -17.29
C ASP A 193 14.94 14.34 -18.39
N TYR A 194 15.36 15.06 -19.43
CA TYR A 194 15.78 14.53 -20.72
C TYR A 194 16.78 13.37 -20.66
N GLY A 195 16.58 12.37 -21.52
CA GLY A 195 17.54 11.30 -21.76
C GLY A 195 17.75 10.34 -20.58
N THR A 196 16.89 10.39 -19.56
CA THR A 196 16.99 9.51 -18.39
C THR A 196 16.37 8.14 -18.66
N VAL A 197 17.06 7.11 -18.20
CA VAL A 197 16.67 5.70 -18.30
C VAL A 197 16.22 5.20 -16.93
N ILE A 198 15.03 4.59 -16.88
CA ILE A 198 14.44 4.05 -15.66
C ILE A 198 14.06 2.59 -15.91
N GLU A 199 14.84 1.69 -15.32
CA GLU A 199 14.71 0.24 -15.43
C GLU A 199 14.41 -0.39 -14.07
N ASP A 200 13.35 -1.18 -13.98
CA ASP A 200 12.95 -1.92 -12.77
C ASP A 200 12.92 -1.05 -11.48
N SER A 201 12.56 0.23 -11.61
CA SER A 201 12.73 1.22 -10.56
C SER A 201 11.43 1.95 -10.22
N THR A 202 11.36 2.46 -8.99
CA THR A 202 10.23 3.22 -8.46
C THR A 202 10.68 4.66 -8.20
N VAL A 203 10.09 5.63 -8.89
CA VAL A 203 10.27 7.05 -8.57
C VAL A 203 9.07 7.51 -7.76
N LEU A 204 9.28 7.89 -6.50
CA LEU A 204 8.20 8.30 -5.59
C LEU A 204 7.68 9.70 -5.88
N SER A 205 6.51 9.99 -5.29
CA SER A 205 5.78 11.22 -5.55
C SER A 205 6.60 12.46 -5.22
N ASN A 206 6.41 13.52 -6.00
CA ASN A 206 7.12 14.80 -5.84
C ASN A 206 8.65 14.64 -5.92
N THR A 207 9.15 13.72 -6.74
CA THR A 207 10.58 13.57 -6.99
C THR A 207 10.93 14.16 -8.34
N TYR A 208 12.01 14.93 -8.39
CA TYR A 208 12.64 15.35 -9.64
C TYR A 208 13.86 14.48 -9.88
N VAL A 209 13.91 13.88 -11.06
CA VAL A 209 15.02 13.10 -11.59
C VAL A 209 15.67 13.91 -12.70
N GLY A 210 16.96 14.20 -12.53
CA GLY A 210 17.75 15.01 -13.44
C GLY A 210 17.99 14.38 -14.82
N ILE A 211 18.91 14.99 -15.55
CA ILE A 211 19.18 14.74 -16.97
C ILE A 211 20.16 13.58 -17.14
N GLY A 212 19.90 12.67 -18.08
CA GLY A 212 20.84 11.63 -18.49
C GLY A 212 21.20 10.63 -17.39
N LEU A 213 20.28 10.37 -16.46
CA LEU A 213 20.50 9.42 -15.37
C LEU A 213 20.13 8.00 -15.80
N ASP A 214 20.82 7.01 -15.23
CA ASP A 214 20.50 5.59 -15.38
C ASP A 214 20.09 5.03 -14.02
N LEU A 215 18.78 4.82 -13.84
CA LEU A 215 18.19 4.30 -12.62
C LEU A 215 17.77 2.85 -12.85
N SER A 216 18.55 1.92 -12.31
CA SER A 216 18.27 0.48 -12.34
C SER A 216 18.03 -0.06 -10.93
N HIS A 217 17.01 -0.92 -10.78
CA HIS A 217 16.68 -1.61 -9.53
C HIS A 217 16.67 -0.72 -8.28
N SER A 218 16.13 0.50 -8.40
CA SER A 218 16.25 1.52 -7.36
C SER A 218 14.89 2.11 -6.98
N ILE A 219 14.77 2.58 -5.75
CA ILE A 219 13.67 3.40 -5.27
C ILE A 219 14.19 4.80 -5.00
N VAL A 220 13.59 5.80 -5.61
CA VAL A 220 13.99 7.21 -5.48
C VAL A 220 12.91 7.99 -4.74
N ASP A 221 13.26 8.68 -3.66
CA ASP A 221 12.39 9.59 -2.90
C ASP A 221 13.10 10.93 -2.70
N GLY A 222 12.75 11.93 -3.50
CA GLY A 222 13.36 13.24 -3.43
C GLY A 222 14.87 13.20 -3.68
N ASP A 223 15.66 13.41 -2.63
CA ASP A 223 17.13 13.37 -2.65
C ASP A 223 17.72 12.03 -2.20
N ASN A 224 16.88 11.03 -1.89
CA ASN A 224 17.32 9.71 -1.44
C ASN A 224 17.12 8.67 -2.54
N LEU A 225 18.15 7.86 -2.76
CA LEU A 225 18.14 6.72 -3.67
C LEU A 225 18.47 5.47 -2.88
N LEU A 226 17.54 4.51 -2.86
CA LEU A 226 17.73 3.18 -2.30
C LEU A 226 17.94 2.19 -3.44
N HIS A 227 19.11 1.59 -3.50
CA HIS A 227 19.40 0.56 -4.49
C HIS A 227 19.05 -0.83 -3.94
N LEU A 228 18.07 -1.50 -4.57
CA LEU A 228 17.43 -2.70 -4.02
C LEU A 228 18.33 -3.94 -4.05
N GLN A 229 19.21 -4.07 -5.04
CA GLN A 229 20.09 -5.26 -5.15
C GLN A 229 21.17 -5.27 -4.08
N HIS A 230 21.74 -4.11 -3.78
CA HIS A 230 22.85 -3.95 -2.84
C HIS A 230 22.41 -3.53 -1.44
N GLY A 231 21.14 -3.13 -1.26
CA GLY A 231 20.60 -2.65 0.01
C GLY A 231 21.22 -1.33 0.47
N VAL A 232 21.79 -0.55 -0.45
CA VAL A 232 22.51 0.69 -0.14
C VAL A 232 21.57 1.88 -0.33
N SER A 233 21.52 2.74 0.69
CA SER A 233 20.85 4.03 0.62
C SER A 233 21.87 5.14 0.41
N LEU A 234 21.69 5.94 -0.63
CA LEU A 234 22.51 7.08 -0.97
C LEU A 234 21.67 8.35 -0.88
N LYS A 235 22.23 9.39 -0.27
CA LYS A 235 21.65 10.73 -0.30
C LYS A 235 22.41 11.57 -1.31
N ILE A 236 21.73 12.03 -2.35
CA ILE A 236 22.31 12.86 -3.40
C ILE A 236 22.06 14.31 -3.03
N SER A 237 23.12 15.01 -2.63
CA SER A 237 23.03 16.42 -2.24
C SER A 237 22.89 17.38 -3.43
N ASP A 238 23.18 16.92 -4.65
CA ASP A 238 23.13 17.76 -5.84
C ASP A 238 21.67 17.90 -6.34
N PRO A 239 21.07 19.11 -6.26
CA PRO A 239 19.70 19.34 -6.65
C PRO A 239 19.45 19.25 -8.16
N VAL A 240 20.50 19.26 -8.98
CA VAL A 240 20.41 19.04 -10.43
C VAL A 240 20.24 17.56 -10.75
N VAL A 241 20.78 16.69 -9.91
CA VAL A 241 20.71 15.23 -10.09
C VAL A 241 19.41 14.69 -9.51
N LEU A 242 19.15 14.93 -8.23
CA LEU A 242 17.93 14.51 -7.54
C LEU A 242 17.48 15.60 -6.58
N ARG A 243 16.17 15.88 -6.56
CA ARG A 243 15.62 16.76 -5.52
C ARG A 243 14.16 16.46 -5.23
N PRO A 244 13.71 16.73 -4.00
CA PRO A 244 12.29 16.81 -3.71
C PRO A 244 11.68 18.06 -4.37
N ILE A 245 10.56 17.86 -5.07
CA ILE A 245 9.70 18.93 -5.55
C ILE A 245 8.86 19.39 -4.36
N ARG A 246 9.13 20.60 -3.86
CA ARG A 246 8.34 21.18 -2.77
C ARG A 246 6.91 21.42 -3.26
N ASP A 247 5.95 20.70 -2.70
CA ASP A 247 4.53 21.03 -2.83
C ASP A 247 4.20 22.11 -1.80
N ASN A 248 3.50 23.17 -2.21
CA ASN A 248 3.10 24.28 -1.34
C ASN A 248 1.94 23.90 -0.40
N ARG A 249 1.51 22.64 -0.45
CA ARG A 249 0.56 22.03 0.50
C ARG A 249 1.37 21.48 1.67
N GLY A 250 1.47 22.27 2.73
CA GLY A 250 2.20 21.94 3.95
C GLY A 250 1.95 20.50 4.39
N ARG A 251 3.00 19.67 4.35
CA ARG A 251 3.07 18.40 5.05
C ARG A 251 4.46 18.27 5.64
N SER A 252 4.47 18.23 6.98
CA SER A 252 5.63 18.03 7.83
C SER A 252 6.47 16.86 7.33
N GLY A 253 7.77 17.11 7.17
CA GLY A 253 8.76 16.07 6.99
C GLY A 253 8.57 15.04 8.10
N VAL A 254 8.37 13.79 7.70
CA VAL A 254 8.47 12.68 8.64
C VAL A 254 9.95 12.29 8.62
N ASP A 255 10.70 12.79 9.59
CA ASP A 255 12.05 12.32 9.96
C ASP A 255 12.00 10.89 10.55
N GLY A 256 11.22 10.01 9.93
CA GLY A 256 11.11 8.60 10.25
C GLY A 256 11.63 7.80 9.06
N SER A 257 12.29 6.67 9.35
CA SER A 257 12.95 5.80 8.37
C SER A 257 12.21 5.77 7.02
N PHE A 258 12.94 5.94 5.92
CA PHE A 258 12.44 5.89 4.54
C PHE A 258 11.38 4.80 4.31
N LEU A 259 11.55 3.64 4.95
CA LEU A 259 10.61 2.51 4.97
C LEU A 259 9.28 2.80 5.70
N ALA A 260 9.29 3.52 6.83
CA ALA A 260 8.09 3.96 7.52
C ALA A 260 7.30 4.99 6.69
N SER A 261 7.97 5.92 6.01
CA SER A 261 7.35 6.85 5.06
C SER A 261 6.72 6.12 3.87
N LEU A 262 7.40 5.10 3.30
CA LEU A 262 6.87 4.23 2.25
C LEU A 262 5.63 3.44 2.71
N LYS A 263 5.63 2.90 3.94
CA LYS A 263 4.47 2.17 4.50
C LYS A 263 3.25 3.06 4.66
N VAL A 264 3.43 4.29 5.14
CA VAL A 264 2.33 5.26 5.33
C VAL A 264 1.79 5.77 3.98
N ARG A 265 2.65 6.00 2.99
CA ARG A 265 2.23 6.52 1.67
C ARG A 265 1.41 5.52 0.85
N ASN A 266 1.69 4.21 0.96
CA ASN A 266 0.95 3.19 0.20
C ASN A 266 -0.46 2.89 0.75
N VAL A 267 -0.67 3.02 2.06
CA VAL A 267 -2.02 2.91 2.64
C VAL A 267 -2.98 3.93 2.00
N ALA A 268 -2.49 5.13 1.67
CA ALA A 268 -3.30 6.18 1.04
C ALA A 268 -3.68 5.86 -0.43
N MET A 269 -2.87 5.10 -1.17
CA MET A 269 -3.18 4.67 -2.55
C MET A 269 -4.14 3.48 -2.64
N SER A 270 -4.46 2.83 -1.52
CA SER A 270 -5.50 1.79 -1.45
C SER A 270 -6.90 2.35 -1.17
N SER A 271 -7.04 3.67 -0.96
CA SER A 271 -8.34 4.30 -0.76
C SER A 271 -9.09 4.44 -2.10
N VAL A 272 -9.80 3.36 -2.43
CA VAL A 272 -11.06 3.24 -3.19
C VAL A 272 -11.22 4.14 -4.44
N PRO A 273 -11.41 3.57 -5.65
CA PRO A 273 -11.90 4.35 -6.78
C PRO A 273 -13.29 4.88 -6.46
N ARG A 274 -13.48 6.21 -6.53
CA ARG A 274 -14.81 6.81 -6.60
C ARG A 274 -15.56 6.17 -7.76
N LYS A 275 -16.55 5.32 -7.49
CA LYS A 275 -17.63 5.08 -8.47
C LYS A 275 -18.34 6.42 -8.64
N GLY A 276 -18.34 6.92 -9.87
CA GLY A 276 -19.05 8.12 -10.26
C GLY A 276 -20.55 7.98 -9.98
N GLN A 277 -21.14 9.09 -9.56
CA GLN A 277 -22.51 9.43 -9.92
C GLN A 277 -22.50 10.06 -11.30
#